data_AF-A0A4Y8CP91-F1
#
_entry.id   AF-A0A4Y8CP91-F1
#
_cell.length_a   1.000
_cell.length_b   1.000
_cell.length_c   1.000
_cell.angle_alpha   90.00
_cell.angle_beta   90.00
_cell.angle_gamma   90.00
#
_symmetry.space_group_name_H-M   'P 1'
#
loop_
_entity.id
_entity.type
_entity.pdbx_description
1 polymer ?
#
loop_
_entity_poly.entity_id
_entity_poly.type
_entity_poly.pdbx_seq_one_letter_code
_entity_poly.pdbx_strand_id
1 'polypeptide(L)' 'TKLLNPDAILGIFNKIKNEKSEALRAYLYLLAEFGLLDELREQIHNDDKKFNNFKAFLALREKNIKIDLNQLIQ' A
#
# COMPACT_ATOMS: atom_id res chain seq x y z
N THR A 1 16.54 6.58 -19.48
CA THR A 1 15.52 6.94 -18.47
C THR A 1 15.92 6.27 -17.17
N LYS A 2 16.26 6.99 -16.10
CA LYS A 2 16.58 6.34 -14.82
C LYS A 2 15.29 5.69 -14.31
N LEU A 3 15.20 4.37 -14.43
CA LEU A 3 14.21 3.57 -13.73
C LEU A 3 14.38 3.91 -12.25
N LEU A 4 13.38 4.57 -11.68
CA LEU A 4 13.35 4.82 -10.25
C LEU A 4 13.36 3.45 -9.58
N ASN A 5 14.39 3.18 -8.79
CA ASN A 5 14.49 1.93 -8.04
C ASN A 5 13.22 1.81 -7.15
N PRO A 6 12.48 0.70 -7.20
CA PRO A 6 11.34 0.43 -6.32
C PRO A 6 11.58 0.83 -4.87
N ASP A 7 12.75 0.50 -4.32
CA ASP A 7 13.13 0.86 -2.95
C ASP A 7 13.28 2.37 -2.76
N ALA A 8 13.78 3.08 -3.77
CA ALA A 8 13.92 4.53 -3.72
C ALA A 8 12.55 5.21 -3.75
N ILE A 9 11.61 4.70 -4.54
CA ILE A 9 10.22 5.22 -4.56
C ILE A 9 9.56 4.97 -3.21
N LEU A 10 9.66 3.74 -2.69
CA LEU A 10 9.10 3.37 -1.38
C LEU A 10 9.67 4.26 -0.27
N GLY A 11 10.98 4.49 -0.28
CA GLY A 11 11.68 5.34 0.68
C GLY A 11 11.27 6.82 0.62
N ILE A 12 10.88 7.34 -0.55
CA ILE A 12 10.33 8.70 -0.65
C ILE A 12 8.99 8.75 0.07
N PHE A 13 8.05 7.88 -0.29
CA PHE A 13 6.71 7.91 0.29
C PHE A 13 6.72 7.57 1.79
N ASN A 14 7.62 6.70 2.24
CA ASN A 14 7.76 6.40 3.67
C ASN A 14 8.15 7.64 4.50
N LYS A 15 8.93 8.57 3.93
CA LYS A 15 9.32 9.81 4.62
C LYS A 15 8.15 10.79 4.74
N ILE A 16 7.35 10.91 3.68
CA ILE A 16 6.27 11.92 3.61
C ILE A 16 4.89 11.39 4.04
N LYS A 17 4.75 10.09 4.34
CA LYS A 17 3.46 9.46 4.68
C LYS A 17 2.76 10.09 5.89
N ASN A 18 3.52 10.60 6.85
CA ASN A 18 2.97 11.23 8.06
C ASN A 18 2.56 12.69 7.83
N GLU A 19 3.04 13.31 6.75
CA GLU A 19 2.79 14.72 6.44
C GLU A 19 1.59 14.90 5.51
N LYS A 20 1.35 13.93 4.62
CA LYS A 20 0.25 13.97 3.63
C LYS A 20 -0.48 12.64 3.56
N SER A 21 -1.80 12.70 3.66
CA SER A 21 -2.65 11.52 3.55
C SER A 21 -2.56 10.82 2.19
N GLU A 22 -2.35 11.59 1.12
CA GLU A 22 -2.16 11.10 -0.25
C GLU A 22 -0.85 10.34 -0.36
N ALA A 23 0.19 10.79 0.35
CA ALA A 23 1.47 10.12 0.40
C ALA A 23 1.39 8.80 1.16
N LEU A 24 0.63 8.76 2.26
CA LEU A 24 0.32 7.51 2.95
C LEU A 24 -0.44 6.54 2.05
N ARG A 25 -1.46 7.03 1.33
CA ARG A 25 -2.23 6.20 0.38
C ARG A 25 -1.34 5.64 -0.73
N ALA A 26 -0.43 6.44 -1.28
CA ALA A 26 0.55 6.00 -2.28
C ALA A 26 1.58 5.01 -1.70
N TYR A 27 2.03 5.21 -0.46
CA TYR A 27 2.89 4.25 0.24
C TYR A 27 2.23 2.88 0.35
N LEU A 28 0.97 2.84 0.83
CA LEU A 28 0.19 1.60 0.96
C LEU A 28 -0.04 0.92 -0.41
N TYR A 29 -0.29 1.70 -1.46
CA TYR A 29 -0.42 1.19 -2.83
C TYR A 29 0.86 0.47 -3.27
N LEU A 30 2.02 1.10 -3.06
CA LEU A 30 3.31 0.53 -3.44
C LEU A 30 3.63 -0.75 -2.66
N LEU A 31 3.34 -0.76 -1.34
CA LEU A 31 3.51 -1.97 -0.53
C LEU A 31 2.69 -3.15 -1.08
N ALA A 32 1.44 -2.87 -1.44
CA ALA A 32 0.54 -3.88 -1.99
C ALA A 32 0.99 -4.37 -3.38
N GLU A 33 1.45 -3.45 -4.24
CA GLU A 33 1.97 -3.73 -5.57
C GLU A 33 3.25 -4.59 -5.51
N PHE A 34 4.17 -4.26 -4.61
CA PHE A 34 5.41 -5.01 -4.42
C PHE A 34 5.24 -6.28 -3.57
N GLY A 35 4.03 -6.56 -3.09
CA GLY A 35 3.74 -7.75 -2.29
C GLY A 35 4.29 -7.71 -0.86
N LEU A 36 4.61 -6.53 -0.34
CA LEU A 36 5.04 -6.29 1.04
C LEU A 36 3.83 -6.28 1.99
N LEU A 37 3.14 -7.43 2.08
CA LEU A 37 1.85 -7.55 2.77
C LEU A 37 1.96 -7.40 4.29
N ASP A 38 3.07 -7.80 4.89
CA ASP A 38 3.28 -7.67 6.34
C ASP A 38 3.43 -6.20 6.75
N GLU A 39 4.26 -5.42 6.05
CA GLU A 39 4.34 -3.97 6.25
C GLU A 39 3.00 -3.29 5.98
N LEU A 40 2.30 -3.69 4.92
CA LEU A 40 0.99 -3.16 4.59
C LEU A 40 0.02 -3.38 5.76
N ARG A 41 -0.02 -4.58 6.35
CA ARG A 41 -0.85 -4.91 7.50
C ARG A 41 -0.54 -4.04 8.71
N GLU A 42 0.74 -3.83 9.03
CA GLU A 42 1.17 -2.98 10.14
C GLU A 42 0.71 -1.53 9.98
N GLN A 43 0.82 -0.97 8.77
CA GLN A 43 0.41 0.41 8.53
C GLN A 43 -1.11 0.60 8.64
N ILE A 44 -1.89 -0.39 8.18
CA ILE A 44 -3.35 -0.30 8.17
C ILE A 44 -3.96 -0.54 9.55
N HIS A 45 -3.30 -1.35 10.39
CA HIS A 45 -3.78 -1.64 11.75
C HIS A 45 -3.93 -0.38 12.62
N ASN A 46 -3.18 0.68 12.29
CA ASN A 46 -3.18 1.92 13.04
C ASN A 46 -4.37 2.86 12.71
N ASP A 47 -5.12 2.63 11.62
CA ASP A 47 -6.17 3.57 11.20
C ASP A 47 -7.38 2.83 10.57
N ASP A 48 -8.30 2.42 11.44
CA ASP A 48 -9.30 1.39 11.15
C ASP A 48 -10.34 1.79 10.09
N LYS A 49 -10.62 3.10 9.91
CA LYS A 49 -11.70 3.59 9.03
C LYS A 49 -11.21 4.12 7.68
N LYS A 50 -9.93 4.46 7.53
CA LYS A 50 -9.41 5.15 6.34
C LYS A 50 -9.02 4.21 5.19
N PHE A 51 -8.76 2.94 5.48
CA PHE A 51 -8.08 2.04 4.53
C PHE A 51 -8.85 0.77 4.20
N ASN A 52 -10.19 0.81 4.21
CA ASN A 52 -11.04 -0.34 3.92
C ASN A 52 -10.70 -1.06 2.61
N ASN A 53 -10.32 -0.32 1.56
CA ASN A 53 -9.94 -0.92 0.27
C ASN A 53 -8.68 -1.77 0.39
N PHE A 54 -7.68 -1.31 1.16
CA PHE A 54 -6.45 -2.06 1.41
C PHE A 54 -6.66 -3.26 2.33
N LYS A 55 -7.57 -3.14 3.30
CA LYS A 55 -8.00 -4.28 4.14
C LYS A 55 -8.67 -5.36 3.30
N ALA A 56 -9.57 -4.96 2.40
CA ALA A 56 -10.22 -5.88 1.47
C ALA A 56 -9.18 -6.56 0.57
N PHE A 57 -8.22 -5.81 0.05
CA PHE A 57 -7.11 -6.37 -0.73
C PHE A 57 -6.29 -7.41 0.06
N LEU A 58 -5.87 -7.08 1.29
CA LEU A 58 -5.15 -8.00 2.16
C LEU A 58 -5.94 -9.28 2.42
N ALA A 59 -7.21 -9.17 2.79
CA ALA A 59 -8.07 -10.31 3.05
C ALA A 59 -8.26 -11.23 1.83
N LEU A 60 -8.28 -10.65 0.62
CA LEU A 60 -8.34 -11.43 -0.63
C LEU A 60 -7.01 -12.13 -0.90
N ARG A 61 -5.87 -11.45 -0.70
CA ARG A 61 -4.54 -12.05 -0.87
C ARG A 61 -4.28 -13.18 0.12
N GLU A 62 -4.70 -13.03 1.38
CA GLU A 62 -4.64 -14.10 2.40
C GLU A 62 -5.42 -15.35 1.99
N LYS A 63 -6.51 -15.17 1.23
CA LYS A 63 -7.30 -16.27 0.64
C LYS A 63 -6.72 -16.81 -0.66
N ASN A 64 -5.51 -16.43 -1.05
CA ASN A 64 -4.90 -16.72 -2.36
C ASN A 64 -5.72 -16.23 -3.57
N ILE A 65 -6.62 -15.26 -3.36
CA ILE A 65 -7.39 -14.66 -4.46
C ILE A 65 -6.53 -13.54 -5.07
N LYS A 66 -6.12 -13.73 -6.32
CA LYS A 66 -5.45 -12.69 -7.10
C LYS A 66 -6.47 -11.69 -7.59
N ILE A 67 -6.43 -10.48 -7.03
CA ILE A 67 -7.18 -9.32 -7.50
C ILE A 67 -6.20 -8.24 -7.95
N ASP A 68 -6.58 -7.49 -8.99
CA ASP A 68 -5.83 -6.34 -9.47
C ASP A 68 -6.05 -5.16 -8.50
N LEU A 69 -4.95 -4.56 -8.05
CA LEU A 69 -5.00 -3.44 -7.10
C LEU A 69 -5.80 -2.26 -7.66
N ASN A 70 -5.68 -2.03 -8.96
CA ASN A 70 -6.32 -0.93 -9.67
C ASN A 70 -7.84 -1.06 -9.71
N GLN A 71 -8.37 -2.28 -9.52
CA GLN A 71 -9.81 -2.53 -9.46
C GLN A 71 -10.42 -2.18 -8.09
N LEU A 72 -9.60 -2.11 -7.04
CA LEU A 72 -10.05 -1.86 -5.65
C LEU A 72 -9.76 -0.44 -5.17
N ILE A 73 -8.77 0.22 -5.74
CA ILE A 73 -8.28 1.52 -5.27
C ILE A 73 -8.52 2.53 -6.39
N GLN A 74 -9.76 3.02 -6.47
CA GLN A 74 -10.11 4.24 -7.22
C GLN A 74 -10.14 5.46 -6.30
#